data_AF-A0A522CGJ5-F1
#
_entry.id   AF-A0A522CGJ5-F1
#
_cell.length_a   1.000
_cell.length_b   1.000
_cell.length_c   1.000
_cell.angle_alpha   90.00
_cell.angle_beta   90.00
_cell.angle_gamma   90.00
#
_symmetry.space_group_name_H-M   'P 1'
#
loop_
_entity.id
_entity.type
_entity.pdbx_description
1 polymer ?
#
loop_
_entity_poly.entity_id
_entity_poly.type
_entity_poly.pdbx_seq_one_letter_code
_entity_poly.pdbx_strand_id
1 'polypeptide(L)'
;MPLKVDFNKDYVAVKDADAVLSVRYNAGGYGNNLIYDFNARVMISRASNGGVSVTPFSQLDRETLVEMRDKLVELRGNPPELPPEAPAAQPSAKKFNL
;
A
#
# COMPACT_ATOMS: atom_id res chain seq x y z
N MET A 1 13.08 19.88 -16.19
CA MET A 1 13.41 19.44 -14.81
C MET A 1 12.80 18.06 -14.64
N PRO A 2 13.58 17.01 -14.31
CA PRO A 2 13.04 15.66 -14.22
C PRO A 2 12.21 15.50 -12.94
N LEU A 3 10.92 15.20 -13.12
CA LEU A 3 9.86 14.96 -12.11
C LEU A 3 10.17 13.87 -11.06
N LYS A 4 11.36 13.27 -11.07
CA LYS A 4 11.73 12.12 -10.23
C LYS A 4 12.34 12.49 -8.88
N VAL A 5 12.68 13.76 -8.62
CA VAL A 5 13.39 14.16 -7.39
C VAL A 5 12.44 14.59 -6.26
N ASP A 6 11.24 15.09 -6.60
CA ASP A 6 10.30 15.61 -5.59
C ASP A 6 9.37 14.53 -4.99
N PHE A 7 9.27 13.35 -5.61
CA PHE A 7 8.41 12.29 -5.09
C PHE A 7 8.96 11.61 -3.82
N ASN A 8 10.27 11.72 -3.57
CA ASN A 8 10.97 10.94 -2.54
C ASN A 8 11.31 11.70 -1.24
N LYS A 9 10.84 12.94 -1.04
CA LYS A 9 11.30 13.74 0.10
C LYS A 9 10.38 13.81 1.32
N ASP A 10 9.08 13.52 1.21
CA ASP A 10 8.15 13.86 2.30
C ASP A 10 7.34 12.68 2.82
N TYR A 11 7.87 11.45 2.75
CA TYR A 11 7.25 10.32 3.45
C TYR A 11 8.11 9.75 4.57
N VAL A 12 7.47 9.45 5.70
CA VAL A 12 8.06 8.79 6.85
C VAL A 12 7.41 7.42 6.97
N ALA A 13 8.21 6.38 6.75
CA ALA A 13 7.82 5.00 6.99
C ALA A 13 8.11 4.61 8.44
N VAL A 14 7.13 4.04 9.13
CA VAL A 14 7.21 3.62 10.53
C VAL A 14 6.68 2.20 10.65
N LYS A 15 7.41 1.36 11.38
CA LYS A 15 6.94 0.05 11.81
C LYS A 15 5.98 0.23 13.00
N ASP A 16 4.70 -0.06 12.80
CA ASP A 16 3.73 -0.08 13.91
C ASP A 16 3.68 -1.47 14.59
N ALA A 17 3.83 -2.53 13.80
CA ALA A 17 3.92 -3.92 14.28
C ALA A 17 4.79 -4.74 13.32
N ASP A 18 5.12 -5.98 13.68
CA ASP A 18 6.00 -6.83 12.87
C ASP A 18 5.47 -7.08 11.45
N ALA A 19 4.15 -7.04 11.26
CA ALA A 19 3.49 -7.18 9.96
C ALA A 19 2.72 -5.93 9.52
N VAL A 20 2.97 -4.77 10.15
CA VAL A 20 2.24 -3.53 9.85
C VAL A 20 3.20 -2.36 9.63
N LEU A 21 3.12 -1.76 8.44
CA LEU A 21 3.88 -0.58 8.05
C LEU A 21 2.94 0.63 7.90
N SER A 22 3.25 1.73 8.58
CA SER A 22 2.63 3.04 8.33
C SER A 22 3.54 3.90 7.47
N VAL A 23 2.99 4.51 6.43
CA VAL A 23 3.66 5.47 5.54
C VAL A 23 2.91 6.79 5.64
N ARG A 24 3.54 7.77 6.30
CA ARG A 24 2.99 9.10 6.49
C ARG A 24 3.58 10.03 5.48
N TYR A 25 2.76 10.76 4.72
CA TYR A 25 3.26 11.72 3.75
C TYR A 25 2.39 12.97 3.70
N ASN A 26 2.98 14.09 3.34
CA ASN A 26 2.25 15.33 3.13
C ASN A 26 1.87 15.45 1.65
N ALA A 27 0.58 15.42 1.35
CA ALA A 27 0.08 15.73 0.01
C ALA A 27 -0.78 16.99 0.08
N GLY A 28 -0.33 18.05 -0.59
CA GLY A 28 -1.09 19.31 -0.69
C GLY A 28 -1.33 20.02 0.66
N GLY A 29 -0.40 19.92 1.61
CA GLY A 29 -0.52 20.55 2.94
C GLY A 29 -1.33 19.74 3.95
N TYR A 30 -1.81 18.56 3.56
CA TYR A 30 -2.55 17.63 4.42
C TYR A 30 -1.72 16.38 4.70
N GLY A 31 -1.63 16.00 5.98
CA GLY A 31 -1.00 14.75 6.40
C GLY A 31 -1.88 13.55 6.02
N ASN A 32 -1.38 12.68 5.16
CA ASN A 32 -2.02 11.42 4.80
C ASN A 32 -1.22 10.27 5.40
N ASN A 33 -1.92 9.20 5.77
CA ASN A 33 -1.30 8.00 6.30
C ASN A 33 -1.80 6.77 5.54
N LEU A 34 -0.88 5.99 4.97
CA LEU A 34 -1.15 4.69 4.38
C LEU A 34 -0.65 3.62 5.34
N ILE A 35 -1.51 2.68 5.71
CA ILE A 35 -1.17 1.58 6.61
C ILE A 35 -1.24 0.30 5.80
N TYR A 36 -0.12 -0.37 5.62
CA TYR A 36 -0.04 -1.69 4.99
C TYR A 36 -0.05 -2.75 6.09
N ASP A 37 -1.15 -3.49 6.18
CA ASP A 37 -1.27 -4.65 7.06
C ASP A 37 -1.08 -5.92 6.23
N PHE A 38 0.09 -6.54 6.37
CA PHE A 38 0.46 -7.73 5.63
C PHE A 38 -0.24 -9.00 6.13
N ASN A 39 -0.74 -9.01 7.39
CA ASN A 39 -1.52 -10.12 7.92
C ASN A 39 -2.95 -10.09 7.37
N ALA A 40 -3.58 -8.91 7.42
CA ALA A 40 -4.92 -8.72 6.89
C ALA A 40 -4.94 -8.58 5.36
N ARG A 41 -3.77 -8.39 4.72
CA ARG A 41 -3.57 -8.22 3.27
C ARG A 41 -4.36 -7.04 2.71
N VAL A 42 -4.32 -5.92 3.43
CA VAL A 42 -5.01 -4.68 3.08
C VAL A 42 -4.10 -3.48 3.25
N MET A 43 -4.31 -2.47 2.42
CA MET A 43 -3.82 -1.12 2.62
C MET A 43 -4.98 -0.26 3.11
N ILE A 44 -4.76 0.47 4.19
CA ILE A 44 -5.73 1.41 4.74
C ILE A 44 -5.20 2.82 4.49
N SER A 45 -5.92 3.61 3.70
CA SER A 45 -5.61 5.02 3.55
C SER A 45 -6.45 5.83 4.53
N ARG A 46 -5.78 6.71 5.27
CA ARG A 46 -6.40 7.68 6.16
C ARG A 46 -6.02 9.08 5.71
N ALA A 47 -7.03 9.83 5.27
CA ALA A 47 -6.88 11.23 4.95
C ALA A 47 -7.06 12.09 6.21
N SER A 48 -6.37 13.23 6.26
CA SER A 48 -6.46 14.19 7.38
C SER A 48 -7.88 14.68 7.67
N ASN A 49 -8.77 14.67 6.69
CA ASN A 49 -10.18 15.05 6.82
C ASN A 49 -11.05 13.96 7.48
N GLY A 50 -10.45 12.87 7.96
CA GLY A 50 -11.15 11.74 8.59
C GLY A 50 -11.63 10.68 7.61
N GLY A 51 -11.42 10.85 6.30
CA GLY A 51 -11.72 9.84 5.31
C GLY A 51 -10.86 8.58 5.52
N VAL A 52 -11.49 7.41 5.56
CA VAL A 52 -10.81 6.12 5.64
C VAL A 52 -11.24 5.27 4.45
N SER A 53 -10.28 4.76 3.69
CA SER A 53 -10.53 3.75 2.67
C SER A 53 -9.67 2.51 2.93
N VAL A 54 -10.23 1.35 2.60
CA VAL A 54 -9.54 0.06 2.72
C VAL A 54 -9.46 -0.56 1.34
N THR A 55 -8.25 -0.82 0.90
CA THR A 55 -7.93 -1.40 -0.41
C THR A 55 -7.29 -2.77 -0.20
N PRO A 56 -7.92 -3.86 -0.67
CA PRO A 56 -7.31 -5.18 -0.66
C PRO A 56 -6.02 -5.21 -1.49
N PHE A 57 -5.02 -6.01 -1.09
CA PHE A 57 -3.77 -6.16 -1.83
C PHE A 57 -3.97 -6.66 -3.27
N SER A 58 -5.06 -7.39 -3.55
CA SER A 58 -5.40 -7.82 -4.92
C SER A 58 -5.72 -6.66 -5.87
N GLN A 59 -5.91 -5.44 -5.37
CA GLN A 59 -6.16 -4.23 -6.15
C GLN A 59 -4.92 -3.32 -6.22
N LEU A 60 -3.80 -3.74 -5.62
CA LEU A 60 -2.55 -2.99 -5.61
C LEU A 60 -1.53 -3.64 -6.54
N ASP A 61 -0.66 -2.82 -7.10
CA ASP A 61 0.45 -3.29 -7.92
C ASP A 61 1.42 -4.11 -7.07
N ARG A 62 1.86 -5.24 -7.62
CA ARG A 62 2.73 -6.17 -6.90
C ARG A 62 4.09 -5.55 -6.55
N GLU A 63 4.61 -4.69 -7.42
CA GLU A 63 5.85 -3.94 -7.18
C GLU A 63 5.75 -3.09 -5.90
N THR A 64 4.65 -2.37 -5.72
CA THR A 64 4.39 -1.58 -4.51
C THR A 64 4.32 -2.46 -3.26
N LEU A 65 3.66 -3.62 -3.34
CA LEU A 65 3.57 -4.53 -2.20
C LEU A 65 4.93 -5.09 -1.80
N VAL A 66 5.79 -5.40 -2.77
CA VAL A 66 7.17 -5.85 -2.54
C VAL A 66 7.98 -4.74 -1.90
N GLU A 67 7.96 -3.53 -2.46
CA GLU A 67 8.70 -2.38 -1.93
C GLU A 67 8.32 -2.07 -0.48
N MET A 68 7.02 -2.04 -0.17
CA MET A 68 6.55 -1.79 1.21
C MET A 68 6.89 -2.94 2.15
N ARG A 69 6.85 -4.19 1.68
CA ARG A 69 7.27 -5.34 2.49
C ARG A 69 8.75 -5.26 2.82
N ASP A 70 9.58 -5.00 1.83
CA ASP A 70 11.02 -4.89 2.01
C ASP A 70 11.35 -3.71 2.92
N LYS A 71 10.62 -2.60 2.80
CA LYS A 71 10.75 -1.46 3.73
C LYS A 71 10.44 -1.84 5.17
N LEU A 72 9.40 -2.64 5.39
CA LEU A 72 9.07 -3.14 6.72
C LEU A 72 10.16 -4.08 7.26
N VAL A 73 10.74 -4.91 6.41
CA VAL A 73 11.89 -5.77 6.77
C VAL A 73 13.13 -4.93 7.13
N GLU A 74 13.44 -3.88 6.38
CA GLU A 74 14.50 -2.91 6.71
C GLU A 74 14.30 -2.30 8.10
N LEU A 75 13.05 -1.99 8.45
CA LEU A 75 12.65 -1.49 9.77
C LEU A 75 12.57 -2.57 10.86
N ARG A 76 13.16 -3.75 10.62
CA ARG A 76 13.17 -4.90 11.54
C ARG A 76 11.77 -5.44 11.83
N GLY A 77 10.87 -5.38 10.86
CA GLY A 77 9.61 -6.14 10.85
C GLY A 77 9.83 -7.57 10.37
N ASN A 78 8.78 -8.38 10.51
CA ASN A 78 8.71 -9.76 10.04
C ASN A 78 7.36 -10.02 9.33
N PRO A 79 7.11 -9.35 8.18
CA PRO A 79 5.87 -9.55 7.43
C PRO A 79 5.80 -10.96 6.84
N PRO A 80 4.60 -11.55 6.74
CA PRO A 80 4.40 -12.80 6.02
C PRO A 80 4.82 -12.68 4.55
N GLU A 81 5.02 -13.82 3.89
CA GLU A 81 5.23 -13.86 2.45
C GLU A 81 4.02 -13.31 1.71
N LEU A 82 4.28 -12.54 0.65
CA LEU A 82 3.21 -12.09 -0.23
C LEU A 82 2.61 -13.30 -0.95
N PRO A 83 1.28 -13.33 -1.15
CA PRO A 83 0.67 -14.39 -1.93
C PRO A 83 1.30 -14.42 -3.34
N PRO A 84 1.40 -15.60 -3.96
CA PRO A 84 1.82 -15.70 -5.35
C PRO A 84 0.92 -14.80 -6.20
N GLU A 85 1.52 -14.15 -7.20
CA GLU A 85 0.80 -13.31 -8.14
C GLU A 85 -0.32 -14.15 -8.76
N ALA A 86 -1.57 -13.85 -8.40
CA ALA A 86 -2.69 -14.52 -9.04
C ALA A 86 -2.56 -14.22 -10.54
N PRO A 87 -2.64 -15.22 -11.44
CA PRO A 87 -2.66 -14.94 -12.86
C PRO A 87 -3.77 -13.93 -13.08
N ALA A 88 -3.42 -12.76 -13.66
CA ALA A 88 -4.32 -11.64 -13.82
C ALA A 88 -5.68 -12.17 -14.25
N ALA A 89 -6.66 -12.12 -13.35
CA ALA A 89 -7.98 -12.64 -13.63
C ALA A 89 -8.46 -11.84 -14.84
N GLN A 90 -8.54 -12.50 -16.00
CA GLN A 90 -9.13 -11.94 -17.18
C GLN A 90 -10.46 -11.32 -16.75
N PRO A 91 -10.75 -10.07 -17.16
CA PRO A 91 -11.99 -9.43 -16.77
C PRO A 91 -13.11 -10.40 -17.08
N SER A 92 -13.80 -10.84 -16.02
CA SER A 92 -15.03 -11.61 -16.13
C SER A 92 -15.94 -10.79 -17.03
N ALA A 93 -15.99 -11.17 -18.31
CA ALA A 93 -16.93 -10.64 -19.26
C ALA A 93 -18.29 -11.06 -18.71
N LYS A 94 -18.91 -10.18 -17.93
CA LYS A 94 -20.31 -10.28 -17.56
C LYS A 94 -21.07 -10.39 -18.87
N LYS A 95 -21.41 -11.62 -19.25
CA LYS A 95 -22.41 -11.88 -20.28
C LYS A 95 -23.72 -11.34 -19.72
N PHE A 96 -24.03 -10.10 -20.07
CA PHE A 96 -25.42 -9.64 -20.06
C PHE A 96 -26.14 -10.49 -21.10
N ASN A 97 -26.80 -11.54 -20.66
CA ASN A 97 -27.86 -12.15 -21.46
C ASN A 97 -29.07 -11.23 -21.32
N LEU A 98 -29.39 -10.54 -22.41
CA LEU A 98 -30.66 -9.85 -22.64
C LEU A 98 -31.49 -10.74 -23.59
#